data_AF-A0A1B6GAH2-F1
#
_entry.id   AF-A0A1B6GAH2-F1
#
_cell.length_a   1.000
_cell.length_b   1.000
_cell.length_c   1.000
_cell.angle_alpha   90.00
_cell.angle_beta   90.00
_cell.angle_gamma   90.00
#
_symmetry.space_group_name_H-M   'P 1'
#
loop_
_entity.id
_entity.type
_entity.pdbx_description
1 polymer ?
#
loop_
_entity_poly.entity_id
_entity_poly.type
_entity_poly.pdbx_seq_one_letter_code
_entity_poly.pdbx_strand_id
1 'polypeptide(L)'
;FWKSVASQFKNDDGIIFDLFNEPFPDMVINDKSAAWKCWRDGGSACPGFQFEVAGMSDLLNAVRSTGANNLVMVGGLTWANDLSRWQEFVPSDPAKNIAASWHSYNFNACNNKNCWDTQIAPIAAKYPVIVGEIGEHGCTHSYIDGLMD
;
A
#
# COMPACT_ATOMS: atom_id res chain seq x y z
N PHE A 1 2.07 10.44 -15.09
CA PHE A 1 2.35 9.01 -15.27
C PHE A 1 1.07 8.17 -15.29
N TRP A 2 0.37 7.98 -14.16
CA TRP A 2 -0.76 7.04 -14.04
C TRP A 2 -1.90 7.21 -15.05
N LYS A 3 -2.30 8.44 -15.40
CA LYS A 3 -3.30 8.67 -16.47
C LYS A 3 -2.89 8.03 -17.80
N SER A 4 -1.59 8.04 -18.14
CA SER A 4 -1.09 7.46 -19.40
C SER A 4 -1.17 5.94 -19.36
N VAL A 5 -0.67 5.33 -18.28
CA VAL A 5 -0.65 3.87 -18.09
C VAL A 5 -2.08 3.32 -18.02
N ALA A 6 -2.93 3.92 -17.19
CA ALA A 6 -4.32 3.51 -17.05
C ALA A 6 -5.09 3.68 -18.36
N SER A 7 -4.89 4.78 -19.11
CA SER A 7 -5.54 4.95 -20.42
C SER A 7 -5.20 3.84 -21.41
N GLN A 8 -3.97 3.32 -21.35
CA GLN A 8 -3.50 2.24 -22.22
C GLN A 8 -4.10 0.88 -21.82
N PHE A 9 -4.16 0.58 -20.52
CA PHE A 9 -4.46 -0.76 -20.02
C PHE A 9 -5.84 -0.92 -19.36
N LYS A 10 -6.66 0.13 -19.33
CA LYS A 10 -7.97 0.14 -18.61
C LYS A 10 -8.98 -0.93 -19.01
N ASN A 11 -8.82 -1.54 -20.18
CA ASN A 11 -9.71 -2.56 -20.71
C ASN A 11 -9.10 -3.97 -20.65
N ASP A 12 -7.93 -4.13 -20.02
CA ASP A 12 -7.28 -5.41 -19.81
C ASP A 12 -7.45 -5.83 -18.35
N ASP A 13 -8.37 -6.76 -18.09
CA ASP A 13 -8.67 -7.25 -16.75
C ASP A 13 -7.53 -8.07 -16.12
N GLY A 14 -6.51 -8.44 -16.91
CA GLY A 14 -5.30 -9.10 -16.43
C GLY A 14 -4.28 -8.17 -15.78
N ILE A 15 -4.49 -6.85 -15.85
CA ILE A 15 -3.57 -5.85 -15.33
C ILE A 15 -3.99 -5.37 -13.93
N ILE A 16 -3.02 -5.42 -13.01
CA ILE A 16 -3.09 -4.84 -11.66
C ILE A 16 -2.14 -3.64 -11.60
N PHE A 17 -2.60 -2.53 -11.03
CA PHE A 17 -1.77 -1.34 -10.85
C PHE A 17 -1.31 -1.21 -9.40
N ASP A 18 -0.02 -1.39 -9.12
CA ASP A 18 0.57 -1.01 -7.83
C ASP A 18 0.99 0.46 -7.86
N LEU A 19 0.30 1.31 -7.08
CA LEU A 19 0.33 2.76 -7.26
C LEU A 19 1.69 3.39 -6.92
N PHE A 20 2.36 2.89 -5.89
CA PHE A 20 3.63 3.44 -5.43
C PHE A 20 4.37 2.42 -4.56
N ASN A 21 5.59 2.09 -4.99
CA ASN A 21 6.46 1.20 -4.25
C ASN A 21 6.93 1.85 -2.95
N GLU A 22 6.71 1.16 -1.83
CA GLU A 22 7.31 1.49 -0.53
C GLU A 22 7.19 2.96 -0.06
N PRO A 23 5.98 3.44 0.28
CA PRO A 23 5.82 4.75 0.91
C PRO A 23 6.47 4.81 2.31
N PHE A 24 7.16 5.92 2.63
CA PHE A 24 7.82 6.13 3.93
C PHE A 24 7.69 7.56 4.51
N PRO A 25 6.53 8.25 4.47
CA PRO A 25 6.43 9.60 5.05
C PRO A 25 6.69 9.66 6.56
N ASP A 26 6.57 8.53 7.25
CA ASP A 26 6.93 8.31 8.65
C ASP A 26 8.43 8.49 8.94
N MET A 27 9.29 8.52 7.92
CA MET A 27 10.70 8.92 8.06
C MET A 27 10.90 10.44 8.23
N VAL A 28 9.89 11.24 7.88
CA VAL A 28 9.92 12.71 7.98
C VAL A 28 8.94 13.19 9.05
N ILE A 29 7.81 12.50 9.20
CA ILE A 29 6.70 12.87 10.07
C ILE A 29 6.59 11.86 11.21
N ASN A 30 7.07 12.23 12.40
CA ASN A 30 7.08 11.35 13.57
C ASN A 30 5.68 11.05 14.15
N ASP A 31 4.70 11.94 13.95
CA ASP A 31 3.32 11.65 14.37
C ASP A 31 2.68 10.66 13.39
N LYS A 32 2.33 9.48 13.90
CA LYS A 32 1.79 8.39 13.07
C LYS A 32 0.50 8.77 12.35
N SER A 33 -0.39 9.56 12.98
CA SER A 33 -1.64 9.99 12.34
C SER A 33 -1.38 10.97 11.20
N ALA A 34 -0.46 11.91 11.42
CA ALA A 34 -0.04 12.86 10.42
C ALA A 34 0.70 12.18 9.25
N ALA A 35 1.53 11.15 9.52
CA ALA A 35 2.18 10.36 8.47
C ALA A 35 1.17 9.62 7.58
N TRP A 36 0.15 8.98 8.17
CA TRP A 36 -0.94 8.35 7.42
C TRP A 36 -1.79 9.37 6.65
N LYS A 37 -2.03 10.55 7.24
CA LYS A 37 -2.71 11.65 6.55
C LYS A 37 -1.90 12.15 5.36
N CYS A 38 -0.59 12.36 5.53
CA CYS A 38 0.33 12.69 4.44
C CYS A 38 0.28 11.62 3.33
N TRP A 39 0.40 10.34 3.69
CA TRP A 39 0.33 9.22 2.75
C TRP A 39 -0.96 9.22 1.91
N ARG A 40 -2.11 9.50 2.53
CA ARG A 40 -3.41 9.52 1.82
C ARG A 40 -3.60 10.79 0.99
N ASP A 41 -3.36 11.95 1.61
CA ASP A 41 -3.81 13.25 1.12
C ASP A 41 -2.73 14.03 0.35
N GLY A 42 -1.44 13.72 0.54
CA GLY A 42 -0.34 14.45 -0.08
C GLY A 42 -0.31 15.93 0.31
N GLY A 43 0.35 16.73 -0.52
CA GLY A 43 0.36 18.20 -0.48
C GLY A 43 0.64 18.78 0.91
N SER A 44 -0.27 19.63 1.40
CA SER A 44 -0.13 20.30 2.69
C SER A 44 -0.26 19.37 3.91
N ALA A 45 -0.76 18.15 3.72
CA ALA A 45 -0.76 17.13 4.79
C ALA A 45 0.62 16.53 5.03
N CYS A 46 1.61 16.84 4.20
CA CYS A 46 2.99 16.34 4.26
C CYS A 46 3.99 17.43 4.69
N PRO A 47 3.95 17.92 5.94
CA PRO A 47 4.93 18.89 6.42
C PRO A 47 6.34 18.28 6.43
N GLY A 48 7.35 19.13 6.20
CA GLY A 48 8.77 18.73 6.24
C GLY A 48 9.36 18.32 4.89
N PHE A 49 8.52 17.99 3.90
CA PHE A 49 8.95 17.73 2.53
C PHE A 49 9.26 19.04 1.80
N GLN A 50 10.35 19.05 1.01
CA GLN A 50 10.80 20.21 0.22
C GLN A 50 10.16 20.27 -1.18
N PHE A 51 9.23 19.36 -1.45
CA PHE A 51 8.51 19.25 -2.71
C PHE A 51 7.04 18.91 -2.43
N GLU A 52 6.18 19.15 -3.41
CA GLU A 52 4.78 18.76 -3.31
C GLU A 52 4.66 17.23 -3.42
N VAL A 53 4.28 16.59 -2.32
CA VAL A 53 4.08 15.14 -2.26
C VAL A 53 2.74 14.79 -2.90
N ALA A 54 2.72 13.85 -3.85
CA ALA A 54 1.47 13.25 -4.31
C ALA A 54 1.02 12.19 -3.31
N GLY A 55 -0.24 12.28 -2.85
CA GLY A 55 -0.82 11.28 -1.96
C GLY A 55 -1.37 10.08 -2.74
N MET A 56 -1.63 8.96 -2.06
CA MET A 56 -2.26 7.78 -2.66
C MET A 56 -3.61 8.10 -3.30
N SER A 57 -4.35 9.06 -2.75
CA SER A 57 -5.61 9.53 -3.35
C SER A 57 -5.38 10.18 -4.71
N ASP A 58 -4.31 10.96 -4.90
CA ASP A 58 -3.99 11.57 -6.18
C ASP A 58 -3.65 10.51 -7.24
N LEU A 59 -2.90 9.48 -6.84
CA LEU A 59 -2.52 8.37 -7.72
C LEU A 59 -3.74 7.54 -8.13
N LEU A 60 -4.60 7.17 -7.17
CA LEU A 60 -5.85 6.46 -7.44
C LEU A 60 -6.78 7.29 -8.33
N ASN A 61 -6.96 8.58 -8.02
CA ASN A 61 -7.79 9.49 -8.82
C ASN A 61 -7.25 9.62 -10.24
N ALA A 62 -5.93 9.67 -10.42
CA ALA A 62 -5.32 9.67 -11.74
C ALA A 62 -5.68 8.41 -12.53
N VAL A 63 -5.64 7.22 -11.93
CA VAL A 63 -6.09 5.96 -12.56
C VAL A 63 -7.59 6.01 -12.87
N ARG A 64 -8.44 6.26 -11.88
CA ARG A 64 -9.91 6.20 -12.01
C ARG A 64 -10.46 7.28 -12.95
N SER A 65 -9.82 8.44 -13.06
CA SER A 65 -10.22 9.50 -14.00
C SER A 65 -10.15 9.09 -15.48
N THR A 66 -9.47 7.98 -15.80
CA THR A 66 -9.42 7.44 -17.17
C THR A 66 -10.58 6.49 -17.51
N GLY A 67 -11.40 6.16 -16.51
CA GLY A 67 -12.43 5.11 -16.57
C GLY A 67 -11.90 3.70 -16.27
N ALA A 68 -10.67 3.56 -15.80
CA ALA A 68 -10.09 2.27 -15.44
C ALA A 68 -10.75 1.66 -14.20
N ASN A 69 -11.21 0.42 -14.31
CA ASN A 69 -11.80 -0.35 -13.21
C ASN A 69 -10.88 -1.50 -12.73
N ASN A 70 -9.65 -1.59 -13.25
CA ASN A 70 -8.63 -2.55 -12.84
C ASN A 70 -8.45 -2.61 -11.32
N LEU A 71 -7.99 -3.76 -10.82
CA LEU A 71 -7.54 -3.87 -9.44
C LEU A 71 -6.35 -2.92 -9.22
N VAL A 72 -6.41 -2.17 -8.13
CA VAL A 72 -5.36 -1.26 -7.74
C VAL A 72 -4.78 -1.71 -6.40
N MET A 73 -3.48 -1.95 -6.36
CA MET A 73 -2.71 -2.24 -5.15
C MET A 73 -2.24 -0.93 -4.52
N VAL A 74 -2.45 -0.81 -3.20
CA VAL A 74 -2.05 0.37 -2.41
C VAL A 74 -1.29 -0.08 -1.17
N GLY A 75 0.02 0.19 -1.13
CA GLY A 75 0.88 -0.13 0.02
C GLY A 75 0.77 0.86 1.18
N GLY A 76 1.09 0.44 2.40
CA GLY A 76 1.04 1.29 3.60
C GLY A 76 2.31 2.10 3.88
N LEU A 77 2.53 2.42 5.16
CA LEU A 77 3.74 3.13 5.63
C LEU A 77 4.91 2.16 5.85
N THR A 78 6.07 2.72 6.22
CA THR A 78 7.27 1.93 6.57
C THR A 78 7.59 0.93 5.46
N TRP A 79 7.78 1.44 4.23
CA TRP A 79 8.06 0.63 3.05
C TRP A 79 6.99 -0.45 2.82
N ALA A 80 5.71 -0.07 2.92
CA ALA A 80 4.55 -0.95 2.79
C ALA A 80 4.46 -2.11 3.81
N ASN A 81 5.25 -2.12 4.90
CA ASN A 81 5.12 -3.13 5.95
C ASN A 81 4.07 -2.77 7.01
N ASP A 82 3.93 -1.48 7.35
CA ASP A 82 2.93 -1.02 8.33
C ASP A 82 1.58 -0.80 7.65
N LEU A 83 0.66 -1.74 7.88
CA LEU A 83 -0.75 -1.62 7.45
C LEU A 83 -1.71 -1.32 8.63
N SER A 84 -1.20 -1.02 9.82
CA SER A 84 -2.00 -0.93 11.06
C SER A 84 -3.16 0.08 11.01
N ARG A 85 -3.09 1.10 10.15
CA ARG A 85 -4.18 2.08 9.93
C ARG A 85 -4.62 2.14 8.47
N TRP A 86 -4.25 1.16 7.66
CA TRP A 86 -4.57 1.15 6.24
C TRP A 86 -6.09 1.23 6.00
N GLN A 87 -6.92 0.49 6.76
CA GLN A 87 -8.38 0.57 6.61
C GLN A 87 -8.98 1.94 6.98
N GLU A 88 -8.33 2.68 7.88
CA GLU A 88 -8.78 4.00 8.30
C GLU A 88 -8.47 5.07 7.23
N PHE A 89 -7.36 4.89 6.50
CA PHE A 89 -6.86 5.87 5.55
C PHE A 89 -6.97 5.46 4.08
N VAL A 90 -7.32 4.21 3.75
CA VAL A 90 -7.44 3.76 2.35
C VAL A 90 -8.30 4.76 1.56
N PRO A 91 -7.83 5.24 0.39
CA PRO A 91 -8.61 6.18 -0.40
C PRO A 91 -9.96 5.58 -0.84
N SER A 92 -10.98 6.43 -0.95
CA SER A 92 -12.28 6.02 -1.47
C SER A 92 -12.16 5.65 -2.95
N ASP A 93 -12.50 4.41 -3.30
CA ASP A 93 -12.50 3.94 -4.69
C ASP A 93 -13.93 3.80 -5.24
N PRO A 94 -14.33 4.61 -6.24
CA PRO A 94 -15.61 4.43 -6.90
C PRO A 94 -15.75 3.07 -7.61
N ALA A 95 -14.65 2.46 -8.04
CA ALA A 95 -14.66 1.13 -8.65
C ALA A 95 -14.74 0.00 -7.59
N LYS A 96 -14.52 0.32 -6.31
CA LYS A 96 -14.47 -0.64 -5.19
C LYS A 96 -13.55 -1.84 -5.47
N ASN A 97 -12.42 -1.59 -6.14
CA ASN A 97 -11.50 -2.62 -6.62
C ASN A 97 -10.07 -2.28 -6.19
N ILE A 98 -9.86 -2.24 -4.87
CA ILE A 98 -8.56 -2.02 -4.22
C ILE A 98 -8.12 -3.29 -3.49
N ALA A 99 -6.83 -3.61 -3.61
CA ALA A 99 -6.11 -4.53 -2.74
C ALA A 99 -5.08 -3.76 -1.89
N ALA A 100 -4.80 -4.26 -0.69
CA ALA A 100 -3.63 -3.81 0.07
C ALA A 100 -2.37 -4.48 -0.48
N SER A 101 -1.32 -3.70 -0.76
CA SER A 101 0.02 -4.22 -1.05
C SER A 101 0.80 -4.30 0.25
N TRP A 102 1.32 -5.47 0.59
CA TRP A 102 2.10 -5.66 1.82
C TRP A 102 3.48 -6.23 1.52
N HIS A 103 4.51 -5.58 2.06
CA HIS A 103 5.89 -6.02 1.92
C HIS A 103 6.33 -6.66 3.23
N SER A 104 6.73 -7.93 3.18
CA SER A 104 6.94 -8.75 4.36
C SER A 104 8.29 -9.45 4.33
N TYR A 105 9.20 -8.98 5.17
CA TYR A 105 10.51 -9.58 5.33
C TYR A 105 10.77 -9.97 6.78
N ASN A 106 11.63 -10.97 7.00
CA ASN A 106 11.96 -11.45 8.35
C ASN A 106 12.62 -10.39 9.26
N PHE A 107 13.10 -9.28 8.70
CA PHE A 107 13.70 -8.15 9.43
C PHE A 107 12.75 -6.94 9.60
N ASN A 108 11.52 -7.03 9.09
CA ASN A 108 10.55 -5.97 9.23
C ASN A 108 9.91 -5.92 10.62
N ALA A 109 9.25 -4.80 10.96
CA ALA A 109 8.56 -4.65 12.23
C ALA A 109 7.36 -5.61 12.36
N CYS A 110 6.55 -5.74 11.31
CA CYS A 110 5.54 -6.78 11.22
C CYS A 110 6.09 -7.99 10.44
N ASN A 111 6.64 -8.96 11.18
CA ASN A 111 7.31 -10.15 10.65
C ASN A 111 6.95 -11.45 11.38
N ASN A 112 5.83 -11.50 12.11
CA ASN A 112 5.45 -12.68 12.87
C ASN A 112 3.93 -12.83 12.96
N LYS A 113 3.49 -14.04 13.30
CA LYS A 113 2.08 -14.40 13.36
C LYS A 113 1.23 -13.43 14.20
N ASN A 114 1.74 -12.96 15.34
CA ASN A 114 1.00 -12.02 16.18
C ASN A 114 0.71 -10.70 15.44
N CYS A 115 1.68 -10.15 14.72
CA CYS A 115 1.42 -8.94 13.92
C CYS A 115 0.52 -9.24 12.72
N TRP A 116 0.63 -10.41 12.09
CA TRP A 116 -0.23 -10.79 10.96
C TRP A 116 -1.69 -10.91 11.40
N ASP A 117 -1.95 -11.58 12.52
CA ASP A 117 -3.28 -11.74 13.10
C ASP A 117 -3.89 -10.39 13.53
N THR A 118 -3.07 -9.45 14.02
CA THR A 118 -3.56 -8.18 14.58
C THR A 118 -3.62 -7.03 13.56
N GLN A 119 -2.82 -7.06 12.50
CA GLN A 119 -2.76 -5.99 11.49
C GLN A 119 -3.25 -6.42 10.12
N ILE A 120 -2.88 -7.62 9.65
CA ILE A 120 -3.11 -8.06 8.28
C ILE A 120 -4.45 -8.79 8.15
N ALA A 121 -4.76 -9.72 9.05
CA ALA A 121 -6.01 -10.48 9.01
C ALA A 121 -7.28 -9.60 9.04
N PRO A 122 -7.36 -8.49 9.83
CA PRO A 122 -8.50 -7.59 9.78
C PRO A 122 -8.68 -6.91 8.41
N ILE A 123 -7.59 -6.69 7.67
CA ILE A 123 -7.61 -6.17 6.29
C ILE A 123 -8.11 -7.23 5.34
N ALA A 124 -7.53 -8.44 5.39
CA ALA A 124 -7.90 -9.58 4.56
C ALA A 124 -9.38 -9.96 4.69
N ALA A 125 -10.01 -9.68 5.83
CA ALA A 125 -11.45 -9.89 6.04
C ALA A 125 -12.36 -8.94 5.23
N LYS A 126 -11.82 -7.84 4.67
CA LYS A 126 -12.59 -6.81 3.94
C LYS A 126 -12.04 -6.47 2.55
N TYR A 127 -10.74 -6.63 2.35
CA TYR A 127 -10.02 -6.31 1.12
C TYR A 127 -9.11 -7.48 0.74
N PRO A 128 -8.86 -7.73 -0.55
CA PRO A 128 -7.74 -8.57 -0.95
C PRO A 128 -6.43 -7.98 -0.38
N VAL A 129 -5.58 -8.85 0.15
CA VAL A 129 -4.20 -8.50 0.54
C VAL A 129 -3.28 -9.27 -0.38
N ILE A 130 -2.39 -8.57 -1.06
CA ILE A 130 -1.36 -9.16 -1.91
C ILE A 130 -0.03 -8.90 -1.25
N VAL A 131 0.73 -9.97 -0.99
CA VAL A 131 2.11 -9.86 -0.54
C VAL A 131 2.96 -9.46 -1.74
N GLY A 132 3.07 -8.16 -1.98
CA GLY A 132 3.75 -7.58 -3.15
C GLY A 132 5.25 -7.88 -3.15
N GLU A 133 5.83 -8.01 -1.96
CA GLU A 133 7.19 -8.46 -1.75
C GLU A 133 7.28 -9.36 -0.50
N ILE A 134 8.04 -10.44 -0.62
CA ILE A 134 8.34 -11.35 0.49
C ILE A 134 9.77 -11.86 0.38
N GLY A 135 10.45 -12.01 1.52
CA GLY A 135 11.75 -12.68 1.56
C GLY A 135 12.33 -12.86 2.95
N GLU A 136 13.44 -13.58 3.05
CA GLU A 136 14.22 -13.72 4.27
C GLU A 136 15.73 -13.70 4.02
N HIS A 137 16.49 -13.29 5.03
CA HIS A 137 17.94 -13.40 5.04
C HIS A 137 18.42 -14.84 5.30
N GLY A 138 19.69 -15.11 5.01
CA GLY A 138 20.38 -16.32 5.50
C GLY A 138 20.14 -17.59 4.69
N CYS A 139 19.49 -17.50 3.53
CA CYS A 139 19.16 -18.65 2.66
C CYS A 139 18.34 -19.74 3.38
N THR A 140 17.56 -19.35 4.38
CA THR A 140 16.59 -20.21 5.07
C THR A 140 15.19 -20.05 4.44
N HIS A 141 14.22 -20.82 4.94
CA HIS A 141 12.82 -20.77 4.49
C HIS A 141 11.83 -20.71 5.67
N SER A 142 12.31 -20.58 6.92
CA SER A 142 11.45 -20.68 8.11
C SER A 142 10.44 -19.53 8.24
N TYR A 143 10.81 -18.34 7.74
CA TYR A 143 9.93 -17.20 7.78
C TYR A 143 8.93 -17.27 6.62
N ILE A 144 9.42 -17.58 5.42
CA ILE A 144 8.59 -17.72 4.23
C ILE A 144 7.56 -18.83 4.41
N ASP A 145 7.96 -20.01 4.88
CA ASP A 145 7.06 -21.13 5.17
C ASP A 145 5.96 -20.68 6.14
N GLY A 146 6.35 -20.08 7.27
CA GLY A 146 5.40 -19.65 8.27
C GLY A 146 4.40 -18.59 7.77
N LEU A 147 4.78 -17.76 6.79
CA LEU A 147 3.88 -16.77 6.20
C LEU A 147 2.95 -17.37 5.13
N MET A 148 3.36 -18.45 4.47
CA MET A 148 2.61 -19.08 3.38
C MET A 148 1.70 -20.23 3.86
N ASP A 149 1.80 -20.62 5.13
CA ASP A 149 0.95 -21.62 5.81
C ASP A 149 -0.50 -21.13 6.03
#